data_AF-A0A7Y7US41-F1
#
_entry.id   AF-A0A7Y7US41-F1
#
_cell.length_a   1.000
_cell.length_b   1.000
_cell.length_c   1.000
_cell.angle_alpha   90.00
_cell.angle_beta   90.00
_cell.angle_gamma   90.00
#
_symmetry.space_group_name_H-M   'P 1'
#
loop_
_entity.id
_entity.type
_entity.pdbx_description
1 polymer ?
#
loop_
_entity_poly.entity_id
_entity_poly.type
_entity_poly.pdbx_seq_one_letter_code
_entity_poly.pdbx_strand_id
1 'polypeptide(L)'
;MVIAGFGCRAEATSESFRSALAATGMRPDALAVPADRAGVITPFAEAEGLAVLRIAADLLKGVDTPTHSSISMAARGVGSVAEAAALAAAGPGARITVARVISSDRMATCAVAQGPEE
;
A
#
# COMPACT_ATOMS: atom_id res chain seq x y z
N MET A 1 8.31 -10.00 8.41
CA MET A 1 8.41 -8.74 7.64
C MET A 1 7.11 -7.96 7.73
N VAL A 2 7.16 -6.65 7.95
CA VAL A 2 6.02 -5.71 8.01
C VAL A 2 6.06 -4.79 6.79
N ILE A 3 5.02 -4.85 5.94
CA ILE A 3 4.95 -4.06 4.71
C ILE A 3 3.78 -3.08 4.77
N ALA A 4 4.03 -1.81 4.47
CA ALA A 4 2.98 -0.82 4.24
C ALA A 4 2.68 -0.71 2.74
N GLY A 5 1.48 -1.14 2.33
CA GLY A 5 1.01 -1.01 0.96
C GLY A 5 0.23 0.27 0.73
N PHE A 6 0.42 0.89 -0.44
CA PHE A 6 -0.16 2.16 -0.81
C PHE A 6 -0.97 2.09 -2.11
N GLY A 7 -2.13 2.75 -2.08
CA GLY A 7 -2.82 3.23 -3.27
C GLY A 7 -2.84 4.76 -3.26
N CYS A 8 -2.72 5.40 -4.42
CA CYS A 8 -2.71 6.85 -4.51
C CYS A 8 -3.18 7.38 -5.87
N ARG A 9 -3.57 8.66 -5.84
CA ARG A 9 -3.74 9.48 -7.05
C ARG A 9 -2.37 9.94 -7.58
N ALA A 10 -2.32 10.41 -8.82
CA ALA A 10 -1.07 10.87 -9.43
C ALA A 10 -0.54 12.15 -8.76
N GLU A 11 -1.44 12.94 -8.16
CA GLU A 11 -1.19 14.20 -7.49
C GLU A 11 -0.93 14.05 -5.98
N ALA A 12 -0.82 12.82 -5.47
CA ALA A 12 -0.51 12.59 -4.07
C ALA A 12 0.87 13.15 -3.72
N THR A 13 0.98 13.74 -2.54
CA THR A 13 2.20 14.39 -2.05
C THR A 13 2.86 13.57 -0.95
N SER A 14 4.10 13.90 -0.59
CA SER A 14 4.78 13.30 0.56
C SER A 14 3.97 13.43 1.86
N GLU A 15 3.21 14.51 2.03
CA GLU A 15 2.34 14.69 3.21
C GLU A 15 1.12 13.76 3.16
N SER A 16 0.56 13.51 1.97
CA SER A 16 -0.51 12.53 1.78
C SER A 16 -0.06 11.13 2.26
N PHE A 17 1.15 10.71 1.86
CA PHE A 17 1.72 9.42 2.28
C PHE A 17 2.06 9.39 3.77
N ARG A 18 2.70 10.45 4.29
CA ARG A 18 3.05 10.59 5.71
C ARG A 18 1.81 10.50 6.59
N SER A 19 0.74 11.23 6.25
CA SER A 19 -0.52 11.22 6.99
C SER A 19 -1.17 9.83 7.01
N ALA A 20 -1.25 9.18 5.84
CA ALA A 20 -1.80 7.81 5.77
C ALA A 20 -0.96 6.81 6.57
N LEU A 21 0.37 6.87 6.47
CA LEU A 21 1.26 5.97 7.22
C LEU A 21 1.15 6.19 8.73
N ALA A 22 1.21 7.44 9.17
CA ALA A 22 1.12 7.79 10.59
C ALA A 22 -0.19 7.29 11.21
N ALA A 23 -1.30 7.38 10.48
CA ALA A 23 -2.60 6.92 10.93
C ALA A 23 -2.70 5.38 11.08
N THR A 24 -1.76 4.60 10.53
CA THR A 24 -1.67 3.15 10.80
C THR A 24 -1.08 2.84 12.18
N GLY A 25 -0.32 3.77 12.77
CA GLY A 25 0.42 3.53 14.01
C GLY A 25 1.61 2.57 13.88
N MET A 26 1.91 2.06 12.68
CA MET A 26 2.94 1.05 12.45
C MET A 26 4.25 1.67 11.93
N ARG A 27 5.35 0.92 12.03
CA ARG A 27 6.62 1.18 11.36
C ARG A 27 6.89 0.02 10.40
N PRO A 28 6.79 0.23 9.07
CA PRO A 28 7.04 -0.82 8.09
C PRO A 28 8.54 -0.98 7.81
N ASP A 29 8.93 -2.17 7.37
CA ASP A 29 10.27 -2.47 6.86
C ASP A 29 10.46 -1.93 5.43
N ALA A 30 9.38 -1.92 4.64
CA ALA A 30 9.35 -1.39 3.28
C ALA A 30 7.95 -0.93 2.86
N LEU A 31 7.91 -0.11 1.80
CA LEU A 31 6.68 0.39 1.20
C LEU A 31 6.37 -0.41 -0.07
N ALA A 32 5.11 -0.77 -0.29
CA ALA A 32 4.65 -1.44 -1.50
C ALA A 32 3.64 -0.57 -2.24
N VAL A 33 3.73 -0.52 -3.57
CA VAL A 33 2.86 0.32 -4.40
C VAL A 33 2.70 -0.30 -5.78
N PRO A 34 1.58 -0.08 -6.51
CA PRO A 34 1.52 -0.42 -7.92
C PRO A 34 2.69 0.20 -8.70
N ALA A 35 3.29 -0.57 -9.61
CA ALA A 35 4.51 -0.16 -10.30
C ALA A 35 4.38 1.20 -11.03
N ASP A 36 3.20 1.50 -11.58
CA ASP A 36 2.86 2.76 -12.26
C ASP A 36 2.66 3.96 -11.31
N ARG A 37 2.78 3.73 -10.00
CA ARG A 37 2.70 4.75 -8.94
C ARG A 37 3.99 4.86 -8.13
N ALA A 38 5.02 4.07 -8.47
CA ALA A 38 6.30 4.09 -7.77
C ALA A 38 6.94 5.49 -7.76
N GLY A 39 6.95 6.19 -8.91
CA GLY A 39 7.53 7.54 -8.99
C GLY A 39 6.84 8.59 -8.12
N VAL A 40 5.57 8.39 -7.76
CA VAL A 40 4.81 9.33 -6.91
C VAL A 40 5.24 9.21 -5.45
N ILE A 41 5.48 7.98 -4.98
CA ILE A 41 5.85 7.72 -3.57
C ILE A 41 7.36 7.78 -3.31
N THR A 42 8.20 7.63 -4.35
CA THR A 42 9.67 7.62 -4.21
C THR A 42 10.24 8.76 -3.36
N PRO A 43 9.88 10.05 -3.56
CA PRO A 43 10.43 11.14 -2.76
C PRO A 43 10.11 11.02 -1.25
N PHE A 44 8.93 10.49 -0.91
CA PHE A 44 8.57 10.21 0.48
C PHE A 44 9.38 9.04 1.04
N ALA A 45 9.49 7.94 0.28
CA ALA A 45 10.23 6.76 0.70
C ALA A 45 11.72 7.06 0.96
N GLU A 46 12.36 7.85 0.09
CA GLU A 46 13.74 8.29 0.25
C GLU A 46 13.92 9.12 1.53
N ALA A 47 13.00 10.04 1.82
CA ALA A 47 13.03 10.85 3.04
C ALA A 47 12.86 10.01 4.32
N GLU A 48 12.11 8.91 4.25
CA GLU A 48 11.93 7.97 5.36
C GLU A 48 13.02 6.88 5.42
N GLY A 49 13.92 6.82 4.44
CA GLY A 49 14.95 5.77 4.34
C GLY A 49 14.38 4.37 4.06
N LEU A 50 13.21 4.28 3.43
CA LEU A 50 12.50 3.02 3.17
C LEU A 50 12.59 2.59 1.70
N ALA A 51 12.71 1.28 1.49
CA ALA A 51 12.66 0.71 0.14
C ALA A 51 11.24 0.76 -0.46
N VAL A 52 11.14 0.96 -1.78
CA VAL A 52 9.88 0.90 -2.53
C VAL A 52 9.82 -0.38 -3.36
N LEU A 53 8.92 -1.28 -2.97
CA LEU A 53 8.57 -2.50 -3.68
C LEU A 53 7.50 -2.19 -4.74
N ARG A 54 7.87 -2.37 -6.00
CA ARG A 54 6.98 -2.11 -7.15
C ARG A 54 6.19 -3.36 -7.48
N ILE A 55 4.87 -3.29 -7.32
CA ILE A 55 3.98 -4.44 -7.56
C ILE A 55 3.39 -4.36 -8.96
N ALA A 56 3.63 -5.40 -9.75
CA ALA A 56 3.08 -5.50 -11.10
C ALA A 56 1.55 -5.61 -11.05
N ALA A 57 0.88 -5.11 -12.09
CA ALA A 57 -0.58 -4.99 -12.08
C ALA A 57 -1.29 -6.36 -12.03
N ASP A 58 -0.71 -7.37 -12.65
CA ASP A 58 -1.17 -8.76 -12.64
C ASP A 58 -1.09 -9.41 -11.26
N LEU A 59 -0.09 -9.05 -10.44
CA LEU A 59 0.07 -9.53 -9.07
C LEU A 59 -0.95 -8.93 -8.08
N LEU A 60 -1.55 -7.79 -8.43
CA LEU A 60 -2.60 -7.17 -7.61
C LEU A 60 -3.98 -7.78 -7.88
N LYS A 61 -4.22 -8.22 -9.13
CA LYS A 61 -5.54 -8.66 -9.56
C LYS A 61 -5.92 -9.97 -8.86
N GLY A 62 -7.10 -10.01 -8.27
CA GLY A 62 -7.61 -11.22 -7.61
C GLY A 62 -6.96 -11.53 -6.26
N VAL A 63 -6.09 -10.66 -5.73
CA VAL A 63 -5.69 -10.75 -4.32
C VAL A 63 -6.92 -10.53 -3.46
N ASP A 64 -7.17 -11.46 -2.54
CA ASP A 64 -8.26 -11.33 -1.58
C ASP A 64 -7.90 -10.26 -0.55
N THR A 65 -8.78 -9.26 -0.39
CA THR A 65 -8.53 -8.09 0.44
C THR A 65 -9.71 -7.86 1.37
N PRO A 66 -9.50 -7.63 2.68
CA PRO A 66 -10.60 -7.44 3.63
C PRO A 66 -11.53 -6.28 3.28
N THR A 67 -11.01 -5.21 2.66
CA THR A 67 -11.82 -4.04 2.28
C THR A 67 -12.03 -3.98 0.78
N HIS A 68 -13.22 -3.51 0.40
CA HIS A 68 -13.62 -3.40 -1.01
C HIS A 68 -13.94 -1.94 -1.37
N SER A 69 -13.65 -1.58 -2.62
CA SER A 69 -13.95 -0.27 -3.21
C SER A 69 -14.33 -0.48 -4.67
N SER A 70 -15.48 0.08 -5.07
CA SER A 70 -15.89 0.07 -6.47
C SER A 70 -14.86 0.72 -7.39
N ILE A 71 -14.18 1.77 -6.91
CA ILE A 71 -13.12 2.46 -7.65
C ILE A 71 -11.90 1.55 -7.83
N SER A 72 -11.48 0.83 -6.79
CA SER A 72 -10.34 -0.10 -6.88
C SER A 72 -10.65 -1.30 -7.78
N MET A 73 -11.85 -1.84 -7.66
CA MET A 73 -12.32 -2.92 -8.52
C MET A 73 -12.37 -2.50 -9.99
N ALA A 74 -12.92 -1.32 -10.29
CA ALA A 74 -12.99 -0.81 -11.66
C ALA A 74 -11.60 -0.49 -12.24
N ALA A 75 -10.70 0.11 -11.44
CA ALA A 75 -9.40 0.54 -11.91
C ALA A 75 -8.38 -0.61 -12.02
N ARG A 76 -8.43 -1.59 -11.12
CA ARG A 76 -7.37 -2.61 -10.98
C ARG A 76 -7.87 -4.03 -10.73
N GLY A 77 -9.19 -4.26 -10.69
CA GLY A 77 -9.75 -5.60 -10.49
C GLY A 77 -9.44 -6.18 -9.09
N VAL A 78 -9.35 -5.33 -8.07
CA VAL A 78 -9.03 -5.71 -6.69
C VAL A 78 -9.84 -4.90 -5.68
N GLY A 79 -10.19 -5.50 -4.54
CA GLY A 79 -11.03 -4.86 -3.52
C GLY A 79 -10.37 -3.60 -2.93
N SER A 80 -9.08 -3.68 -2.62
CA SER A 80 -8.29 -2.56 -2.13
C SER A 80 -6.86 -2.62 -2.67
N VAL A 81 -6.45 -1.57 -3.40
CA VAL A 81 -5.10 -1.49 -3.97
C VAL A 81 -4.02 -1.49 -2.89
N ALA A 82 -4.25 -0.77 -1.78
CA ALA A 82 -3.29 -0.67 -0.69
C ALA A 82 -3.08 -2.03 0.01
N GLU A 83 -4.19 -2.73 0.31
CA GLU A 83 -4.13 -4.05 0.97
C GLU A 83 -3.50 -5.09 0.06
N ALA A 84 -3.87 -5.11 -1.22
CA ALA A 84 -3.30 -6.03 -2.18
C ALA A 84 -1.81 -5.81 -2.40
N ALA A 85 -1.36 -4.55 -2.48
CA ALA A 85 0.06 -4.23 -2.59
C ALA A 85 0.83 -4.69 -1.35
N ALA A 86 0.27 -4.49 -0.14
CA ALA A 86 0.89 -4.92 1.10
C ALA A 86 1.03 -6.46 1.16
N LEU A 87 -0.05 -7.19 0.85
CA LEU A 87 -0.06 -8.66 0.86
C LEU A 87 0.88 -9.25 -0.19
N ALA A 88 0.82 -8.77 -1.43
CA ALA A 88 1.67 -9.25 -2.52
C ALA A 88 3.16 -9.06 -2.21
N ALA A 89 3.53 -7.94 -1.58
CA ALA A 89 4.89 -7.66 -1.16
C ALA A 89 5.32 -8.45 0.08
N ALA A 90 4.42 -8.66 1.04
CA ALA A 90 4.69 -9.43 2.25
C ALA A 90 4.84 -10.94 1.99
N GLY A 91 4.33 -11.41 0.84
CA GLY A 91 4.52 -12.77 0.34
C GLY A 91 3.46 -13.77 0.80
N PRO A 92 3.59 -15.05 0.38
CA PRO A 92 2.65 -16.11 0.74
C PRO A 92 2.49 -16.26 2.25
N GLY A 93 1.25 -16.41 2.72
CA GLY A 93 0.94 -16.51 4.15
C GLY A 93 0.89 -15.17 4.89
N ALA A 94 1.09 -14.04 4.19
CA ALA A 94 0.91 -12.73 4.79
C ALA A 94 -0.55 -12.45 5.19
N ARG A 95 -0.72 -11.61 6.21
CA ARG A 95 -2.03 -11.17 6.70
C ARG A 95 -2.08 -9.66 6.86
N ILE A 96 -3.25 -9.06 6.64
CA ILE A 96 -3.50 -7.65 6.96
C ILE A 96 -3.54 -7.49 8.48
N THR A 97 -2.70 -6.60 9.01
CA THR A 97 -2.67 -6.22 10.43
C THR A 97 -3.33 -4.87 10.65
N VAL A 98 -3.27 -3.98 9.66
CA VAL A 98 -4.01 -2.71 9.64
C VAL A 98 -4.75 -2.62 8.33
N ALA A 99 -6.08 -2.67 8.40
CA ALA A 99 -6.96 -2.48 7.24
C ALA A 99 -6.83 -1.07 6.67
N ARG A 100 -7.40 -0.86 5.49
CA ARG A 100 -7.34 0.38 4.71
C ARG A 100 -7.57 1.66 5.54
N VAL A 101 -6.55 2.52 5.61
CA VAL A 101 -6.59 3.88 6.17
C VAL A 101 -6.40 4.90 5.05
N ILE A 102 -7.14 6.01 5.08
CA ILE A 102 -7.11 7.06 4.06
C ILE A 102 -6.39 8.29 4.64
N SER A 103 -5.54 8.94 3.84
CA SER A 103 -4.88 10.19 4.23
C SER A 103 -5.87 11.31 4.53
N SER A 104 -5.45 12.30 5.30
CA SER A 104 -6.27 13.48 5.65
C SER A 104 -6.82 14.21 4.42
N ASP A 105 -6.00 14.34 3.37
CA ASP A 105 -6.34 14.95 2.08
C ASP A 105 -7.04 14.00 1.09
N ARG A 106 -7.22 12.73 1.48
CA ARG A 106 -7.82 11.66 0.68
C ARG A 106 -7.11 11.37 -0.66
N MET A 107 -5.84 11.76 -0.79
CA MET A 107 -5.02 11.52 -1.98
C MET A 107 -4.29 10.17 -1.95
N ALA A 108 -4.02 9.65 -0.75
CA ALA A 108 -3.35 8.39 -0.52
C ALA A 108 -4.16 7.49 0.40
N THR A 109 -3.86 6.20 0.33
CA THR A 109 -4.44 5.16 1.17
C THR A 109 -3.33 4.20 1.54
N CYS A 110 -3.27 3.81 2.81
CA CYS A 110 -2.27 2.89 3.35
C CYS A 110 -2.97 1.68 3.97
N ALA A 111 -2.35 0.51 3.88
CA ALA A 111 -2.69 -0.67 4.65
C ALA A 111 -1.39 -1.36 5.08
N VAL A 112 -1.43 -2.17 6.13
CA VAL A 112 -0.24 -2.87 6.62
C VAL A 112 -0.49 -4.37 6.60
N ALA A 113 0.46 -5.09 6.01
CA ALA A 113 0.50 -6.55 6.03
C ALA A 113 1.73 -7.02 6.81
N GLN A 114 1.60 -8.15 7.48
CA GLN A 114 2.70 -8.86 8.08
C GLN A 114 2.86 -10.21 7.37
N GLY A 115 4.04 -10.45 6.82
CA GLY A 115 4.44 -11.77 6.31
C GLY A 115 4.58 -12.78 7.45
N PRO A 116 4.62 -14.08 7.15
CA PRO A 116 4.85 -15.09 8.17
C PRO A 116 6.13 -14.79 8.95
N GLU A 117 6.12 -15.11 10.24
CA GLU A 117 7.33 -15.21 11.03
C GLU A 117 8.05 -16.48 10.53
N GLU A 118 9.27 -16.35 10.03
CA GLU A 118 10.13 -17.51 9.79
C GLU A 118 10.55 -18.16 11.11
#